data_AF-A0A4Q2XNT6-F1
#
_entry.id   AF-A0A4Q2XNT6-F1
#
_cell.length_a   1.000
_cell.length_b   1.000
_cell.length_c   1.000
_cell.angle_alpha   90.00
_cell.angle_beta   90.00
_cell.angle_gamma   90.00
#
_symmetry.space_group_name_H-M   'P 1'
#
loop_
_entity.id
_entity.type
_entity.pdbx_description
1 polymer ?
#
loop_
_entity_poly.entity_id
_entity_poly.type
_entity_poly.pdbx_seq_one_letter_code
_entity_poly.pdbx_strand_id
1 'polypeptide(L)'
;MAAITSYARLEDEVLHLPLEDRSRLASRLLESLDEDDGFELGPEWSAEIQRRVDGIDGGTARMIPGGEVSSNVRARLEEVRNEGR
;
A
#
# COMPACT_ATOMS: atom_id res chain seq x y z
N MET A 1 25.13 21.63 14.47
CA MET A 1 23.96 22.43 14.11
C MET A 1 23.50 21.98 12.73
N ALA A 2 22.45 21.16 12.65
CA ALA A 2 21.88 20.77 11.36
C ALA A 2 21.25 22.01 10.71
N ALA A 3 21.62 22.31 9.47
CA ALA A 3 21.01 23.41 8.72
C ALA A 3 19.50 23.14 8.60
N ILE A 4 18.69 24.16 8.88
CA ILE A 4 17.26 24.12 8.58
C ILE A 4 17.14 24.19 7.06
N THR A 5 17.16 23.05 6.39
CA THR A 5 16.88 22.97 4.96
C THR A 5 15.37 23.10 4.78
N SER A 6 14.91 24.12 4.06
CA SER A 6 13.47 24.26 3.77
C SER A 6 13.04 23.18 2.78
N TYR A 7 11.77 22.76 2.86
CA TYR A 7 11.18 21.77 1.95
C TYR A 7 11.46 22.09 0.48
N ALA A 8 11.18 23.33 0.07
CA ALA A 8 11.33 23.77 -1.32
C ALA A 8 12.76 23.63 -1.84
N ARG A 9 13.77 23.85 -0.98
CA ARG A 9 15.17 23.67 -1.35
C ARG A 9 15.54 22.19 -1.50
N LEU A 10 15.08 21.35 -0.58
CA LEU A 10 15.31 19.90 -0.63
C LEU A 10 14.63 19.27 -1.85
N GLU A 11 13.40 19.68 -2.14
CA GLU A 11 12.65 19.22 -3.31
C GLU A 11 13.40 19.57 -4.61
N ASP A 12 13.85 20.82 -4.75
CA ASP A 12 14.63 21.25 -5.91
C ASP A 12 15.94 20.44 -6.05
N GLU A 13 16.72 20.31 -4.97
CA GLU A 13 17.98 19.56 -4.99
C GLU A 13 17.77 18.08 -5.35
N VAL A 14 16.70 17.44 -4.85
CA VAL A 14 16.38 16.04 -5.15
C VAL A 14 15.92 15.87 -6.60
N LEU A 15 15.11 16.80 -7.13
CA LEU A 15 14.65 16.72 -8.52
C LEU A 15 15.79 16.90 -9.54
N HIS A 16 16.86 17.60 -9.15
CA HIS A 16 18.08 17.74 -9.96
C HIS A 16 18.97 16.50 -10.01
N LEU A 17 18.77 15.50 -9.13
CA LEU A 17 19.54 14.27 -9.16
C LEU A 17 19.25 13.44 -10.43
N PRO A 18 20.19 12.59 -10.89
CA PRO A 18 19.91 11.60 -11.92
C PRO A 18 18.72 10.69 -11.57
N LEU A 19 18.03 10.15 -12.58
CA LEU A 19 16.83 9.32 -12.40
C LEU A 19 17.05 8.16 -11.41
N GLU A 20 18.19 7.47 -11.52
CA GLU A 20 18.54 6.33 -10.66
C GLU A 20 18.68 6.74 -9.19
N ASP A 21 19.35 7.86 -8.93
CA ASP A 21 19.54 8.38 -7.57
C ASP A 21 18.22 8.88 -6.97
N ARG A 22 17.35 9.50 -7.78
CA ARG A 22 15.99 9.87 -7.36
C ARG A 22 15.17 8.65 -6.99
N SER A 23 15.19 7.61 -7.83
CA SER A 23 14.46 6.36 -7.55
C SER A 23 14.94 5.72 -6.25
N ARG A 24 16.26 5.64 -6.05
CA ARG A 24 16.84 5.10 -4.82
C ARG A 24 16.44 5.90 -3.58
N LEU A 25 16.45 7.22 -3.68
CA LEU A 25 16.04 8.09 -2.56
C LEU A 25 14.54 7.98 -2.28
N ALA A 26 13.70 7.94 -3.31
CA ALA A 26 12.26 7.76 -3.17
C ALA A 26 11.91 6.44 -2.46
N SER A 27 12.56 5.32 -2.83
CA SER A 27 12.37 4.04 -2.15
C SER A 27 12.72 4.12 -0.67
N ARG A 28 13.87 4.72 -0.32
CA ARG A 28 14.28 4.87 1.09
C ARG A 28 13.34 5.77 1.89
N LEU A 29 12.83 6.84 1.27
CA LEU A 29 11.86 7.72 1.91
C LEU A 29 10.54 6.98 2.15
N LEU A 30 10.05 6.19 1.19
CA LEU A 30 8.87 5.34 1.37
C LEU A 30 9.09 4.33 2.51
N GLU A 31 10.22 3.62 2.51
CA GLU A 31 10.57 2.68 3.60
C GLU A 31 10.61 3.36 4.98
N SER A 32 11.07 4.62 5.06
CA SER A 32 11.06 5.37 6.32
C SER A 32 9.66 5.77 6.80
N LEU A 33 8.67 5.79 5.91
CA LEU A 33 7.26 5.98 6.28
C LEU A 33 6.64 4.66 6.76
N ASP A 34 7.23 3.53 6.40
CA ASP A 34 6.83 2.19 6.83
C ASP A 34 7.49 1.77 8.16
N GLU A 35 8.39 2.59 8.74
CA GLU A 35 8.91 2.39 10.10
C GLU A 35 7.78 2.63 11.10
N ASP A 36 7.04 1.55 11.37
CA ASP A 36 5.99 1.35 12.38
C ASP A 36 5.76 2.58 13.28
N ASP A 37 4.86 3.44 12.82
CA ASP A 37 4.36 4.61 13.53
C ASP A 37 3.50 4.22 14.74
N GLY A 38 3.59 2.96 15.19
CA GLY A 38 2.73 2.41 16.21
C GLY A 38 1.31 2.32 15.69
N PHE A 39 1.13 1.91 14.42
CA PHE A 39 -0.20 1.64 13.88
C PHE A 39 -0.81 0.45 14.62
N GLU A 40 -1.40 0.74 15.77
CA GLU A 40 -2.22 -0.18 16.50
C GLU A 40 -3.52 -0.35 15.74
N LEU A 41 -3.77 -1.57 15.25
CA LEU A 41 -5.07 -1.93 14.70
C LEU A 41 -6.14 -1.62 15.75
N GLY A 42 -7.02 -0.67 15.41
CA GLY A 42 -8.12 -0.30 16.29
C GLY A 42 -8.91 -1.53 16.74
N PRO A 43 -9.52 -1.51 17.94
CA PRO A 43 -10.15 -2.67 18.54
C PRO A 43 -11.24 -3.30 17.66
N GLU A 44 -11.95 -2.49 16.87
CA GLU A 44 -12.96 -2.96 15.91
C GLU A 44 -12.34 -3.76 14.75
N TRP A 45 -11.22 -3.29 14.19
CA TRP A 45 -10.50 -3.99 13.13
C TRP A 45 -9.85 -5.27 13.64
N SER A 46 -9.28 -5.23 14.84
CA SER A 46 -8.74 -6.43 15.51
C SER A 46 -9.82 -7.49 15.73
N ALA A 47 -11.01 -7.10 16.21
CA ALA A 47 -12.14 -8.00 16.38
C ALA A 47 -12.66 -8.57 15.05
N GLU A 48 -12.71 -7.74 14.00
CA GLU A 48 -13.13 -8.17 12.66
C GLU A 48 -12.17 -9.19 12.05
N ILE A 49 -10.86 -8.96 12.17
CA ILE A 49 -9.84 -9.89 11.68
C ILE A 49 -9.98 -11.23 12.40
N GLN A 50 -10.09 -11.23 13.73
CA GLN A 50 -10.25 -12.46 14.49
C GLN A 50 -11.53 -13.22 14.06
N ARG A 51 -12.66 -12.52 13.92
CA ARG A 51 -13.91 -13.13 13.46
C ARG A 51 -13.76 -13.81 12.08
N ARG A 52 -13.01 -13.19 11.16
CA ARG A 52 -12.77 -13.77 9.83
C ARG A 52 -11.87 -14.99 9.88
N VAL A 53 -10.81 -14.95 10.69
CA VAL A 53 -9.90 -16.09 10.92
C VAL A 53 -10.70 -17.26 11.48
N ASP A 54 -11.48 -17.04 12.54
CA ASP A 54 -12.32 -18.08 13.16
C ASP A 54 -13.33 -18.66 12.16
N GLY A 55 -13.88 -17.83 11.28
CA GLY A 55 -14.79 -18.27 10.22
C GLY A 55 -14.12 -19.19 9.20
N ILE A 56 -12.86 -18.91 8.84
CA ILE A 56 -12.06 -19.74 7.92
C ILE A 56 -11.70 -21.06 8.60
N ASP A 57 -11.12 -20.99 9.80
CA ASP A 57 -10.68 -22.17 10.56
C ASP A 57 -11.85 -23.08 10.94
N GLY A 58 -13.00 -22.49 11.26
CA GLY A 58 -14.24 -23.19 11.53
C GLY A 58 -14.99 -23.68 10.29
N GLY A 59 -14.50 -23.38 9.07
CA GLY A 59 -15.13 -23.79 7.81
C GLY A 59 -16.51 -23.15 7.55
N THR A 60 -16.83 -22.05 8.22
CA THR A 60 -18.11 -21.32 8.05
C THR A 60 -17.99 -20.16 7.06
N ALA A 61 -16.77 -19.72 6.77
CA ALA A 61 -16.49 -18.73 5.74
C ALA A 61 -16.74 -19.28 4.34
N ARG A 62 -17.38 -18.47 3.49
CA ARG A 62 -17.48 -18.77 2.05
C ARG A 62 -16.15 -18.43 1.39
N MET A 63 -15.38 -19.46 1.06
CA MET A 63 -14.14 -19.33 0.30
C MET A 63 -14.43 -19.22 -1.20
N ILE A 64 -13.62 -18.45 -1.90
CA ILE A 64 -13.65 -18.34 -3.36
C ILE A 64 -12.34 -18.89 -3.90
N PRO A 65 -12.35 -19.78 -4.92
CA PRO A 65 -11.13 -20.26 -5.55
C PRO A 65 -10.26 -19.10 -6.07
N GLY A 66 -8.96 -19.14 -5.83
CA GLY A 66 -8.05 -18.05 -6.24
C GLY A 66 -8.04 -17.76 -7.75
N GLY A 67 -8.27 -18.79 -8.58
CA GLY A 67 -8.43 -18.63 -10.03
C GLY A 67 -9.66 -17.79 -10.41
N GLU A 68 -10.77 -17.97 -9.69
CA GLU A 68 -11.99 -17.20 -9.88
C GLU A 68 -11.79 -15.73 -9.46
N VAL A 69 -11.18 -15.49 -8.31
CA VAL A 69 -10.81 -14.14 -7.86
C VAL A 69 -9.95 -13.43 -8.90
N SER A 70 -8.91 -14.10 -9.40
CA SER A 70 -8.00 -13.55 -10.40
C SER A 70 -8.72 -13.20 -11.71
N SER A 71 -9.63 -14.06 -12.16
CA SER A 71 -10.44 -13.83 -13.35
C SER A 71 -11.34 -12.61 -13.19
N ASN A 72 -12.04 -12.51 -12.05
CA ASN A 72 -12.96 -11.41 -11.76
C ASN A 72 -12.24 -10.06 -11.67
N VAL A 73 -11.06 -10.03 -11.04
CA VAL A 73 -10.23 -8.81 -10.97
C VAL A 73 -9.81 -8.34 -12.36
N ARG A 74 -9.35 -9.25 -13.24
CA ARG A 74 -8.96 -8.88 -14.61
C ARG A 74 -10.13 -8.32 -15.40
N ALA A 75 -11.28 -9.01 -15.37
CA ALA A 75 -12.48 -8.55 -16.06
C ALA A 75 -12.89 -7.14 -15.59
N ARG A 76 -12.86 -6.88 -14.28
CA ARG A 76 -13.21 -5.57 -13.73
C ARG A 76 -12.24 -4.46 -14.16
N LEU A 77 -10.95 -4.75 -14.23
CA LEU A 77 -9.95 -3.79 -14.71
C LEU A 77 -10.13 -3.47 -16.20
N GLU A 78 -10.51 -4.47 -17.00
CA GLU A 78 -10.83 -4.27 -18.42
C GLU A 78 -12.06 -3.38 -18.60
N GLU A 79 -13.12 -3.59 -17.82
CA GLU A 79 -14.32 -2.74 -17.81
C GLU A 79 -13.97 -1.28 -17.51
N VAL A 80 -13.26 -1.03 -16.40
CA VAL A 80 -12.86 0.33 -15.99
C VAL A 80 -12.02 1.01 -17.07
N ARG A 81 -11.12 0.25 -17.73
CA ARG A 81 -10.29 0.78 -18.82
C ARG A 81 -11.10 1.12 -20.07
N ASN A 82 -12.17 0.38 -20.35
CA ASN A 82 -13.04 0.60 -21.50
C ASN A 82 -14.03 1.76 -21.26
N GLU A 83 -14.46 1.99 -20.02
CA GLU A 83 -15.32 3.13 -19.65
C GLU A 83 -14.59 4.49 -19.72
N GLY A 84 -13.26 4.49 -19.53
CA GLY A 84 -12.43 5.69 -19.65
C GLY A 84 -12.01 6.06 -21.07
N ARG A 85 -12.53 5.38 -22.10
CA ARG A 85 -12.14 5.54 -23.52
C ARG A 85 -13.30 6.02 -24.36
#